data_AF-A0AAV9I2A8-F1
#
_entry.id   AF-A0AAV9I2A8-F1
#
_cell.length_a   1.000
_cell.length_b   1.000
_cell.length_c   1.000
_cell.angle_alpha   90.00
_cell.angle_beta   90.00
_cell.angle_gamma   90.00
#
_symmetry.space_group_name_H-M   'P 1'
#
loop_
_entity.id
_entity.type
_entity.pdbx_description
1 polymer ?
#
loop_
_entity_poly.entity_id
_entity_poly.type
_entity_poly.pdbx_seq_one_letter_code
_entity_poly.pdbx_strand_id
1 'polypeptide(L)' 'MTKHTKKVGITGKYGVRYGASLRKQLRRLETAQHAKYIWYDRLSHFPSILTPAAASARSTLRRLRELQEGPAK' A
#
# COMPACT_ATOMS: atom_id res chain seq x y z
N MET A 1 18.22 -6.97 19.39
CA MET A 1 18.11 -6.22 18.11
C MET A 1 18.65 -4.82 18.31
N THR A 2 19.73 -4.45 17.63
CA THR A 2 20.28 -3.08 17.68
C THR A 2 19.74 -2.26 16.50
N LYS A 3 19.54 -0.96 16.70
CA LYS A 3 19.06 -0.07 15.64
C LYS A 3 20.21 0.33 14.73
N HIS A 4 20.16 -0.10 13.47
CA HIS A 4 21.28 0.09 12.52
C HIS A 4 21.32 1.49 11.89
N THR A 5 20.17 2.16 11.78
CA THR A 5 20.10 3.51 11.19
C THR A 5 19.19 4.44 11.98
N LYS A 6 19.57 5.71 12.14
CA LYS A 6 18.76 6.71 12.85
C LYS A 6 17.55 7.19 12.04
N LYS A 7 17.74 7.46 10.73
CA LYS A 7 16.76 8.12 9.85
C LYS A 7 16.47 7.38 8.54
N VAL A 8 17.50 6.78 7.94
CA VAL A 8 17.46 6.37 6.53
C VAL A 8 16.65 5.08 6.34
N GLY A 9 16.77 4.12 7.25
CA GLY A 9 16.06 2.84 7.14
C GLY A 9 16.42 2.12 5.85
N ILE A 10 15.41 1.64 5.14
CA ILE A 10 15.57 0.75 3.98
C ILE A 10 16.21 1.44 2.76
N THR A 11 16.10 2.77 2.66
CA THR A 11 16.75 3.56 1.61
C THR A 11 18.25 3.76 1.84
N GLY A 12 18.82 3.16 2.89
CA GLY A 12 20.27 3.10 3.13
C GLY A 12 21.05 2.49 1.97
N LYS A 13 20.44 1.57 1.20
CA LYS A 13 21.02 0.96 -0.01
C LYS A 13 21.44 1.97 -1.08
N TYR A 14 20.87 3.17 -1.07
CA TYR A 14 21.19 4.23 -2.03
C TYR A 14 22.41 5.08 -1.63
N GLY A 15 22.90 4.98 -0.39
CA GLY A 15 24.04 5.77 0.08
C GLY A 15 23.76 7.27 -0.02
N VAL A 16 24.70 8.05 -0.58
CA VAL A 16 24.61 9.52 -0.75
C VAL A 16 23.82 9.93 -2.01
N ARG A 17 23.44 8.97 -2.86
CA ARG A 17 22.83 9.23 -4.18
C ARG A 17 21.41 9.80 -4.09
N TYR A 18 21.00 10.54 -5.12
CA TYR A 18 19.64 11.07 -5.36
C TYR A 18 19.14 12.14 -4.36
N GLY A 19 19.94 12.54 -3.38
CA GLY A 19 19.56 13.57 -2.42
C GLY A 19 18.53 13.12 -1.37
N ALA A 20 18.21 14.00 -0.41
CA ALA A 20 17.38 13.64 0.74
C ALA A 20 15.87 13.60 0.44
N SER A 21 15.39 14.45 -0.48
CA SER A 21 13.96 14.53 -0.81
C SER A 21 13.46 13.24 -1.47
N LEU A 22 14.16 12.79 -2.53
CA LEU A 22 13.82 11.58 -3.26
C LEU A 22 13.88 10.34 -2.35
N ARG A 23 14.90 10.23 -1.49
CA ARG A 23 15.00 9.11 -0.53
C ARG A 23 13.87 9.09 0.49
N LYS A 24 13.29 10.24 0.88
CA LYS A 24 12.13 10.27 1.79
C LYS A 24 10.86 9.75 1.11
N GLN A 25 10.64 10.12 -0.15
CA GLN A 25 9.51 9.61 -0.93
C GLN A 25 9.64 8.10 -1.17
N LEU A 26 10.81 7.66 -1.63
CA LEU A 26 11.11 6.24 -1.85
C LEU A 26 10.98 5.41 -0.58
N ARG A 27 11.39 5.93 0.59
CA ARG A 27 11.23 5.20 1.86
C ARG A 27 9.79 4.80 2.13
N ARG A 28 8.82 5.66 1.81
CA ARG A 28 7.39 5.36 1.97
C ARG A 28 6.94 4.27 1.00
N LEU A 29 7.30 4.41 -0.28
CA LEU A 29 6.92 3.50 -1.35
C LEU A 29 7.51 2.09 -1.15
N GLU A 30 8.80 2.02 -0.85
CA GLU A 30 9.49 0.74 -0.64
C GLU A 30 9.06 0.06 0.65
N THR A 31 8.76 0.81 1.72
CA THR A 31 8.22 0.21 2.95
C THR A 31 6.84 -0.39 2.69
N ALA A 32 6.00 0.30 1.89
CA ALA A 32 4.70 -0.21 1.50
C ALA A 32 4.81 -1.46 0.60
N GLN A 33 5.81 -1.50 -0.29
CA GLN A 33 6.07 -2.66 -1.15
C GLN A 33 6.60 -3.87 -0.36
N HIS A 34 7.49 -3.63 0.61
CA HIS A 34 8.12 -4.69 1.40
C HIS A 34 7.29 -5.09 2.63
N ALA A 35 6.18 -4.40 2.88
CA ALA A 35 5.21 -4.83 3.86
C ALA A 35 4.55 -6.12 3.36
N LYS A 36 4.74 -7.23 4.08
CA LYS A 36 3.95 -8.44 3.87
C LYS A 36 2.51 -8.11 4.25
N TYR A 37 1.68 -7.90 3.24
CA TYR A 37 0.25 -7.74 3.42
C TYR A 37 -0.29 -9.07 3.99
N ILE A 38 -0.93 -9.01 5.16
CA ILE A 38 -1.73 -10.13 5.70
C ILE A 38 -2.96 -10.18 4.79
N TRP A 39 -2.87 -10.97 3.73
CA TRP A 39 -3.82 -10.90 2.64
C TRP A 39 -4.49 -12.26 2.45
N TYR A 40 -5.77 -12.29 2.79
CA TYR A 40 -6.73 -13.10 2.06
C TYR A 40 -7.08 -12.32 0.79
N ASP A 41 -6.45 -12.66 -0.32
CA ASP A 41 -7.04 -13.58 -1.28
C ASP A 41 -6.05 -13.74 -2.43
N ARG A 42 -6.32 -13.40 -3.69
CA ARG A 42 -5.46 -13.74 -4.82
C ARG A 42 -5.53 -12.64 -5.90
N LEU A 43 -4.45 -12.54 -6.69
CA LEU A 43 -4.17 -11.68 -7.84
C LEU A 43 -3.18 -10.51 -7.63
N SER A 44 -2.01 -10.76 -8.22
CA SER A 44 -0.80 -9.96 -8.26
C SER A 44 -0.83 -8.96 -9.41
N HIS A 45 -0.97 -7.66 -9.12
CA HIS A 45 -0.27 -6.52 -9.76
C HIS A 45 -0.92 -5.21 -9.32
N PHE A 46 -0.08 -4.29 -8.85
CA PHE A 46 -0.41 -2.93 -8.38
C PHE A 46 -1.26 -2.82 -7.11
N PRO A 47 -0.92 -1.90 -6.18
CA PRO A 47 -1.59 -1.80 -4.90
C PRO A 47 -2.87 -0.99 -5.05
N SER A 48 -3.89 -1.58 -5.66
CA SER A 48 -5.26 -1.04 -5.65
C SER A 48 -5.87 -1.01 -4.23
N ILE A 49 -5.17 -1.54 -3.23
CA ILE A 49 -5.53 -1.47 -1.81
C ILE A 49 -4.98 -0.18 -1.17
N LEU A 50 -3.92 0.43 -1.73
CA LEU A 50 -3.29 1.62 -1.15
C LEU A 50 -3.90 2.93 -1.63
N THR A 51 -4.63 2.94 -2.76
CA THR A 51 -5.28 4.17 -3.21
C THR A 51 -6.59 4.38 -2.43
N PRO A 52 -6.73 5.49 -1.68
CA PRO A 52 -7.97 5.78 -0.94
C PRO A 52 -9.21 5.80 -1.85
N ALA A 53 -9.03 6.22 -3.11
CA ALA A 53 -10.06 6.21 -4.13
C ALA A 53 -10.55 4.79 -4.47
N ALA A 54 -9.67 3.80 -4.55
CA ALA A 54 -10.07 2.42 -4.85
C ALA A 54 -10.76 1.75 -3.65
N ALA A 55 -10.37 2.08 -2.42
CA ALA A 55 -11.08 1.63 -1.21
C ALA A 55 -12.51 2.17 -1.17
N SER A 56 -12.70 3.45 -1.52
CA SER A 56 -14.03 4.06 -1.67
C SER A 56 -14.83 3.40 -2.79
N ALA A 57 -14.23 3.16 -3.95
CA ALA A 57 -14.89 2.48 -5.06
C ALA A 57 -15.34 1.04 -4.69
N ARG A 58 -14.55 0.30 -3.90
CA ARG A 58 -14.96 -1.03 -3.43
C ARG A 58 -16.13 -0.97 -2.46
N SER A 59 -16.16 0.03 -1.56
CA SER A 59 -17.27 0.18 -0.62
C SER A 59 -18.56 0.63 -1.30
N THR A 60 -18.46 1.51 -2.31
CA THR A 60 -19.61 1.90 -3.13
C THR A 60 -20.12 0.73 -3.96
N LEU A 61 -19.25 -0.03 -4.64
CA LEU A 61 -19.64 -1.21 -5.42
C LEU A 61 -20.28 -2.30 -4.55
N ARG A 62 -19.77 -2.52 -3.32
CA ARG A 62 -20.39 -3.45 -2.38
C ARG A 62 -21.80 -3.00 -1.98
N ARG A 63 -21.99 -1.73 -1.65
CA ARG A 63 -23.31 -1.17 -1.34
C ARG A 63 -24.27 -1.29 -2.53
N LEU A 64 -23.79 -1.00 -3.74
CA LEU A 64 -24.61 -1.14 -4.95
C LEU A 64 -25.02 -2.60 -5.21
N ARG A 65 -24.12 -3.56 -4.96
CA ARG A 65 -24.43 -4.99 -5.00
C ARG A 65 -25.46 -5.38 -3.95
N GLU A 66 -25.33 -4.90 -2.71
CA GLU A 66 -26.30 -5.16 -1.64
C GLU A 66 -27.69 -4.58 -1.97
N LEU A 67 -27.77 -3.47 -2.71
CA LEU A 67 -29.03 -2.91 -3.22
C LEU A 67 -29.63 -3.71 -4.39
N GLN A 68 -28.79 -4.32 -5.23
CA GLN A 68 -29.23 -5.14 -6.37
C GLN A 68 -29.56 -6.59 -6.00
N GLU A 69 -28.85 -7.17 -5.03
CA GLU A 69 -28.99 -8.55 -4.53
C GLU A 69 -29.85 -8.62 -3.25
N GLY A 70 -30.48 -7.50 -2.84
CA GLY A 70 -31.51 -7.49 -1.80
C GLY A 70 -32.62 -8.52 -2.11
N PRO A 71 -33.26 -9.11 -1.09
CA PRO A 71 -33.99 -10.35 -1.22
C PRO A 71 -34.97 -10.29 -2.38
N ALA A 72 -34.73 -11.14 -3.38
CA ALA A 72 -35.67 -11.39 -4.46
C ALA A 72 -37.06 -11.60 -3.87
N LYS A 73 -37.99 -10.71 -4.21
CA LYS A 73 -39.39 -11.08 -4.34
C LYS A 73 -39.57 -11.77 -5.69
#